data_AF-A0A3B8LYE2-F1
#
_entry.id   AF-A0A3B8LYE2-F1
#
_cell.length_a   1.000
_cell.length_b   1.000
_cell.length_c   1.000
_cell.angle_alpha   90.00
_cell.angle_beta   90.00
_cell.angle_gamma   90.00
#
_symmetry.space_group_name_H-M   'P 1'
#
loop_
_entity.id
_entity.type
_entity.pdbx_description
1 polymer ?
#
loop_
_entity_poly.entity_id
_entity_poly.type
_entity_poly.pdbx_seq_one_letter_code
_entity_poly.pdbx_strand_id
1 'polypeptide(L)'
;MSDFDNWAERYSERFILMLCFSVIVLALSFGVQGWMRRRRNGSEVGANRRFRDSVVVLGVWGGLYLLLLVVSVFTMSPFLMLEVLALLVLSLVGGVRKWSTGRFSVVATVVVLAMIVVAGVRGMNQAEDARRRFPFTSLVERLKLETAVPTEPPLLTKSGEAALERSELIFENGMKGFTNGYHFRRASLEMVHASQVWNFVSSEGFGIGRMLAPTIKGARLAELRTWRQPVALETGDAGSTGDRPDLWLPLKGENAPRKALTKLHENLSFDFAEPVSFGWVRDLEHVTGFRPHAVAHFDRHRVTFGHKAEDEMSAKHEAGWKLERVELVSLLRSAEPGVYVSKDLPRMDQLSEVKRRPLDGFETVALRELRNGEPLVIRSQGGRVKMMGAVRAVKQCSLCHEVPRGTLLGAFSYGFRDQTSASASE
;
A
#
# COMPACT_ATOMS: atom_id res chain seq x y z
N MET A 1 -16.53 11.79 8.05
CA MET A 1 -16.63 10.43 8.59
C MET A 1 -15.71 9.56 7.78
N SER A 2 -14.68 9.04 8.43
CA SER A 2 -13.57 8.38 7.77
C SER A 2 -13.95 6.92 7.46
N ASP A 3 -13.34 6.30 6.44
CA ASP A 3 -13.44 4.85 6.22
C ASP A 3 -13.11 4.02 7.48
N PHE A 4 -12.41 4.64 8.44
CA PHE A 4 -12.09 4.07 9.75
C PHE A 4 -13.31 3.91 10.66
N ASP A 5 -14.29 4.82 10.60
CA ASP A 5 -15.54 4.72 11.37
C ASP A 5 -16.33 3.46 10.94
N ASN A 6 -16.42 3.25 9.63
CA ASN A 6 -17.02 2.04 9.02
C ASN A 6 -16.21 0.77 9.30
N TRP A 7 -14.90 0.88 9.56
CA TRP A 7 -14.07 -0.25 9.95
C TRP A 7 -14.32 -0.64 11.40
N ALA A 8 -14.34 0.33 12.32
CA ALA A 8 -14.63 0.11 13.73
C ALA A 8 -16.03 -0.49 13.94
N GLU A 9 -17.05 0.00 13.23
CA GLU A 9 -18.41 -0.50 13.31
C GLU A 9 -18.53 -1.96 12.84
N ARG A 10 -18.10 -2.27 11.60
CA ARG A 10 -18.09 -3.65 11.07
C ARG A 10 -17.28 -4.62 11.93
N TYR A 11 -16.25 -4.12 12.59
CA TYR A 11 -15.42 -4.94 13.47
C TYR A 11 -16.11 -5.19 14.82
N SER A 12 -16.77 -4.19 15.39
CA SER A 12 -17.54 -4.31 16.63
C SER A 12 -18.64 -5.37 16.53
N GLU A 13 -19.34 -5.46 15.39
CA GLU A 13 -20.35 -6.49 15.14
C GLU A 13 -19.77 -7.92 15.18
N ARG A 14 -18.64 -8.13 14.49
CA ARG A 14 -17.95 -9.44 14.49
C ARG A 14 -17.49 -9.84 15.88
N PHE A 15 -17.08 -8.88 16.69
CA PHE A 15 -16.69 -9.14 18.06
C PHE A 15 -17.85 -9.52 18.95
N ILE A 16 -18.95 -8.78 18.89
CA ILE A 16 -20.16 -9.12 19.65
C ILE A 16 -20.58 -10.55 19.32
N LEU A 17 -20.54 -10.94 18.04
CA LEU A 17 -20.79 -12.31 17.61
C LEU A 17 -19.81 -13.33 18.24
N MET A 18 -18.51 -13.04 18.23
CA MET A 18 -17.48 -13.89 18.85
C MET A 18 -17.62 -14.00 20.36
N LEU A 19 -17.97 -12.90 21.05
CA LEU A 19 -18.18 -12.87 22.49
C LEU A 19 -19.41 -13.71 22.86
N CYS A 20 -20.53 -13.51 22.17
CA CYS A 20 -21.75 -14.31 22.33
C CYS A 20 -21.46 -15.80 22.12
N PHE A 21 -20.70 -16.14 21.08
CA PHE A 21 -20.27 -17.50 20.82
C PHE A 21 -19.44 -18.08 21.98
N SER A 22 -18.45 -17.34 22.49
CA SER A 22 -17.60 -17.77 23.61
C SER A 22 -18.41 -18.03 24.90
N VAL A 23 -19.38 -17.16 25.19
CA VAL A 23 -20.28 -17.31 26.34
C VAL A 23 -21.17 -18.56 26.20
N ILE A 24 -21.70 -18.82 24.99
CA ILE A 24 -22.50 -20.03 24.71
C ILE A 24 -21.64 -21.27 24.98
N VAL A 25 -20.40 -21.31 24.49
CA VAL A 25 -19.47 -22.43 24.73
C VAL A 25 -19.23 -22.67 26.22
N LEU A 26 -18.96 -21.62 26.98
CA LEU A 26 -18.76 -21.70 28.43
C LEU A 26 -20.02 -22.23 29.14
N ALA A 27 -21.19 -21.69 28.81
CA ALA A 27 -22.46 -22.12 29.40
C ALA A 27 -22.76 -23.61 29.12
N LEU A 28 -22.55 -24.06 27.88
CA LEU A 28 -22.71 -25.46 27.52
C LEU A 28 -21.71 -26.36 28.27
N SER A 29 -20.46 -25.91 28.43
CA SER A 29 -19.42 -26.65 29.16
C SER A 29 -19.79 -26.86 30.64
N PHE A 30 -20.26 -25.81 31.32
CA PHE A 30 -20.76 -25.91 32.69
C PHE A 30 -22.03 -26.75 32.80
N GLY A 31 -22.95 -26.62 31.84
CA GLY A 31 -24.16 -27.45 31.76
C GLY A 31 -23.84 -28.94 31.68
N VAL A 32 -22.88 -29.32 30.84
CA VAL A 32 -22.39 -30.69 30.69
C VAL A 32 -21.71 -31.19 31.96
N GLN A 33 -20.83 -30.40 32.59
CA GLN A 33 -20.22 -30.78 33.87
C GLN A 33 -21.25 -30.95 35.00
N GLY A 34 -22.22 -30.05 35.10
CA GLY A 34 -23.29 -30.12 36.09
C GLY A 34 -24.21 -31.33 35.87
N TRP A 35 -24.49 -31.65 34.61
CA TRP A 35 -25.22 -32.88 34.25
C TRP A 35 -24.42 -34.13 34.62
N MET A 36 -23.12 -34.17 34.31
CA MET A 36 -22.25 -35.29 34.68
C MET A 36 -22.16 -35.48 36.20
N ARG A 37 -22.04 -34.41 36.99
CA ARG A 37 -22.04 -34.49 38.46
C ARG A 37 -23.38 -35.01 39.01
N ARG A 38 -24.51 -34.49 38.52
CA ARG A 38 -25.85 -34.98 38.93
C ARG A 38 -26.03 -36.46 38.60
N ARG A 39 -25.56 -36.89 37.42
CA ARG A 39 -25.63 -38.30 37.01
C ARG A 39 -24.71 -39.20 37.83
N ARG A 40 -23.59 -38.69 38.34
CA ARG A 40 -22.68 -39.44 39.23
C ARG A 40 -23.28 -39.66 40.62
N ASN A 41 -24.07 -38.71 41.11
CA ASN A 41 -24.74 -38.80 42.42
C ASN A 41 -26.09 -39.53 42.35
N GLY A 42 -26.71 -39.62 41.17
CA GLY A 42 -27.98 -40.29 40.96
C GLY A 42 -27.82 -41.71 40.41
N SER A 43 -28.05 -42.71 41.27
CA SER A 43 -28.54 -44.07 40.99
C SER A 43 -27.56 -45.23 40.73
N GLU A 44 -27.69 -46.25 41.59
CA GLU A 44 -27.14 -47.62 41.49
C GLU A 44 -27.93 -48.53 40.51
N VAL A 45 -29.08 -48.09 39.97
CA VAL A 45 -29.99 -49.00 39.24
C VAL A 45 -29.86 -48.88 37.72
N GLY A 46 -29.01 -49.71 37.10
CA GLY A 46 -29.02 -49.99 35.66
C GLY A 46 -27.76 -49.58 34.89
N ALA A 47 -26.70 -50.40 35.01
CA ALA A 47 -25.35 -50.09 34.50
C ALA A 47 -25.19 -50.20 32.97
N ASN A 48 -25.90 -51.12 32.30
CA ASN A 48 -25.49 -51.54 30.95
C ASN A 48 -26.03 -50.65 29.80
N ARG A 49 -27.23 -50.07 29.93
CA ARG A 49 -27.77 -49.13 28.93
C ARG A 49 -27.09 -47.75 28.98
N ARG A 50 -26.50 -47.38 30.12
CA ARG A 50 -25.86 -46.07 30.34
C ARG A 50 -24.52 -45.91 29.62
N PHE A 51 -23.81 -47.00 29.36
CA PHE A 51 -22.47 -46.92 28.78
C PHE A 51 -22.51 -46.39 27.34
N ARG A 52 -23.43 -46.90 26.51
CA ARG A 52 -23.54 -46.53 25.09
C ARG A 52 -23.95 -45.07 24.89
N ASP A 53 -24.90 -44.57 25.68
CA ASP A 53 -25.31 -43.17 25.62
C ASP A 53 -24.20 -42.23 26.11
N SER A 54 -23.36 -42.69 27.04
CA SER A 54 -22.26 -41.88 27.56
C SER A 54 -21.13 -41.73 26.53
N VAL A 55 -20.84 -42.78 25.74
CA VAL A 55 -19.80 -42.72 24.69
C VAL A 55 -20.21 -41.79 23.55
N VAL A 56 -21.47 -41.83 23.11
CA VAL A 56 -21.97 -40.93 22.04
C VAL A 56 -21.96 -39.47 22.51
N VAL A 57 -22.42 -39.22 23.74
CA VAL A 57 -22.40 -37.86 24.33
C VAL A 57 -20.96 -37.37 24.48
N LEU A 58 -20.02 -38.18 24.99
CA LEU A 58 -18.61 -37.82 25.09
C LEU A 58 -17.97 -37.53 23.72
N GLY A 59 -18.30 -38.32 22.68
CA GLY A 59 -17.80 -38.11 21.32
C GLY A 59 -18.29 -36.80 20.70
N VAL A 60 -19.60 -36.53 20.78
CA VAL A 60 -20.19 -35.30 20.23
C VAL A 60 -19.68 -34.05 20.95
N TRP A 61 -19.63 -34.07 22.28
CA TRP A 61 -19.14 -32.93 23.06
C TRP A 61 -17.63 -32.77 22.94
N GLY A 62 -16.87 -33.86 22.88
CA GLY A 62 -15.42 -33.82 22.64
C GLY A 62 -15.08 -33.26 21.26
N GLY A 63 -15.82 -33.67 20.22
CA GLY A 63 -15.67 -33.15 18.87
C GLY A 63 -16.02 -31.67 18.77
N LEU A 64 -17.13 -31.25 19.39
CA LEU A 64 -17.52 -29.84 19.46
C LEU A 64 -16.48 -29.01 20.22
N TYR A 65 -15.99 -29.47 21.37
CA TYR A 65 -14.96 -28.76 22.14
C TYR A 65 -13.65 -28.63 21.35
N LEU A 66 -13.24 -29.69 20.65
CA LEU A 66 -12.06 -29.65 19.80
C LEU A 66 -12.24 -28.67 18.65
N LEU A 67 -13.40 -28.67 17.97
CA LEU A 67 -13.71 -27.72 16.92
C LEU A 67 -13.68 -26.27 17.45
N LEU A 68 -14.28 -26.02 18.60
CA LEU A 68 -14.29 -24.71 19.24
C LEU A 68 -12.90 -24.27 19.67
N LEU A 69 -12.07 -25.19 20.16
CA LEU A 69 -10.69 -24.93 20.50
C LEU A 69 -9.89 -24.57 19.25
N VAL A 70 -10.06 -25.33 18.15
CA VAL A 70 -9.45 -25.05 16.85
C VAL A 70 -9.90 -23.69 16.31
N VAL A 71 -11.20 -23.40 16.32
CA VAL A 71 -11.74 -22.10 15.93
C VAL A 71 -11.16 -20.99 16.83
N SER A 72 -11.03 -21.23 18.13
CA SER A 72 -10.39 -20.26 19.04
C SER A 72 -8.92 -20.07 18.70
N VAL A 73 -8.16 -21.13 18.39
CA VAL A 73 -6.73 -21.04 18.00
C VAL A 73 -6.58 -20.16 16.77
N PHE A 74 -7.46 -20.35 15.78
CA PHE A 74 -7.42 -19.60 14.54
C PHE A 74 -8.00 -18.19 14.67
N THR A 75 -8.74 -17.87 15.73
CA THR A 75 -9.38 -16.55 15.89
C THR A 75 -8.79 -15.71 17.03
N MET A 76 -8.08 -16.34 17.96
CA MET A 76 -7.49 -15.71 19.13
C MET A 76 -6.10 -15.16 18.79
N SER A 77 -5.79 -13.99 19.35
CA SER A 77 -4.42 -13.47 19.31
C SER A 77 -3.44 -14.45 19.98
N PRO A 78 -2.17 -14.53 19.52
CA PRO A 78 -1.13 -15.32 20.17
C PRO A 78 -1.00 -15.05 21.68
N PHE A 79 -1.29 -13.83 22.14
CA PHE A 79 -1.31 -13.48 23.56
C PHE A 79 -2.35 -14.27 24.36
N LEU A 80 -3.60 -14.34 23.90
CA LEU A 80 -4.67 -15.09 24.58
C LEU A 80 -4.37 -16.59 24.58
N MET A 81 -3.77 -17.10 23.50
CA MET A 81 -3.30 -18.49 23.46
C MET A 81 -2.26 -18.77 24.53
N LEU A 82 -1.32 -17.84 24.74
CA LEU A 82 -0.31 -17.94 25.77
C LEU A 82 -0.92 -17.81 27.18
N GLU A 83 -1.94 -16.98 27.35
CA GLU A 83 -2.67 -16.80 28.61
C GLU A 83 -3.45 -18.08 28.97
N VAL A 84 -4.22 -18.64 28.03
CA VAL A 84 -4.95 -19.89 28.21
C VAL A 84 -3.98 -21.04 28.51
N LEU A 85 -2.85 -21.11 27.81
CA LEU A 85 -1.82 -22.11 28.07
C LEU A 85 -1.21 -21.95 29.48
N ALA A 86 -0.90 -20.73 29.90
CA ALA A 86 -0.37 -20.45 31.24
C ALA A 86 -1.37 -20.85 32.33
N LEU A 87 -2.65 -20.55 32.15
CA LEU A 87 -3.72 -20.95 33.08
C LEU A 87 -3.93 -22.47 33.11
N LEU A 88 -3.80 -23.15 31.97
CA LEU A 88 -3.88 -24.60 31.90
C LEU A 88 -2.73 -25.26 32.65
N VAL A 89 -1.49 -24.80 32.42
CA VAL A 89 -0.30 -25.28 33.16
C VAL A 89 -0.46 -25.02 34.66
N LEU A 90 -0.93 -23.82 35.04
CA LEU A 90 -1.15 -23.47 36.44
C LEU A 90 -2.22 -24.36 37.10
N SER A 91 -3.26 -24.72 36.36
CA SER A 91 -4.31 -25.64 36.81
C SER A 91 -3.76 -27.04 37.07
N LEU A 92 -2.93 -27.57 36.17
CA LEU A 92 -2.26 -28.86 36.36
C LEU A 92 -1.34 -28.85 37.60
N VAL A 93 -0.51 -27.81 37.75
CA VAL A 93 0.39 -27.67 38.90
C VAL A 93 -0.41 -27.54 40.20
N GLY A 94 -1.48 -26.75 40.20
CA GLY A 94 -2.37 -26.58 41.34
C GLY A 94 -3.05 -27.90 41.74
N GLY A 95 -3.46 -28.71 40.75
CA GLY A 95 -4.03 -30.04 40.97
C GLY A 95 -3.02 -31.00 41.61
N VAL A 96 -1.80 -31.09 41.08
CA VAL A 96 -0.73 -31.94 41.61
C VAL A 96 -0.33 -31.51 43.03
N ARG A 97 -0.24 -30.21 43.29
CA ARG A 97 0.12 -29.65 44.60
C ARG A 97 -1.05 -29.47 45.56
N LYS A 98 -2.26 -29.93 45.20
CA LYS A 98 -3.49 -29.81 46.01
C LYS A 98 -3.74 -28.39 46.53
N TRP A 99 -3.57 -27.38 45.66
CA TRP A 99 -3.84 -26.00 46.04
C TRP A 99 -5.31 -25.81 46.40
N SER A 100 -5.58 -25.00 47.43
CA SER A 100 -6.93 -24.52 47.71
C SER A 100 -7.39 -23.61 46.57
N THR A 101 -8.71 -23.52 46.36
CA THR A 101 -9.32 -22.66 45.33
C THR A 101 -8.90 -21.20 45.48
N GLY A 102 -8.82 -20.70 46.72
CA GLY A 102 -8.35 -19.34 47.01
C GLY A 102 -6.91 -19.11 46.58
N ARG A 103 -6.00 -20.06 46.88
CA ARG A 103 -4.59 -19.95 46.47
C ARG A 103 -4.44 -19.98 44.95
N PHE A 104 -5.16 -20.88 44.28
CA PHE A 104 -5.16 -20.93 42.81
C PHE A 104 -5.65 -19.62 42.21
N SER A 105 -6.77 -19.08 42.69
CA SER A 105 -7.33 -17.82 42.20
C SER A 105 -6.35 -16.67 42.33
N VAL A 106 -5.71 -16.49 43.50
CA VAL A 106 -4.74 -15.42 43.72
C VAL A 106 -3.55 -15.55 42.76
N VAL A 107 -2.98 -16.76 42.62
CA VAL A 107 -1.83 -16.96 41.73
C VAL A 107 -2.22 -16.76 40.26
N ALA A 108 -3.37 -17.27 39.84
CA ALA A 108 -3.88 -17.09 38.48
C ALA A 108 -4.08 -15.61 38.15
N THR A 109 -4.72 -14.86 39.04
CA THR A 109 -4.90 -13.41 38.88
C THR A 109 -3.56 -12.68 38.79
N VAL A 110 -2.58 -13.01 39.63
CA VAL A 110 -1.23 -12.41 39.56
C VAL A 110 -0.54 -12.73 38.23
N VAL A 111 -0.63 -13.97 37.75
CA VAL A 111 -0.04 -14.38 36.45
C VAL A 111 -0.68 -13.61 35.31
N VAL A 112 -2.01 -13.52 35.27
CA VAL A 112 -2.74 -12.78 34.23
C VAL A 112 -2.38 -11.30 34.28
N LEU A 113 -2.41 -10.66 35.46
CA LEU A 113 -2.01 -9.27 35.61
C LEU A 113 -0.55 -9.04 35.17
N ALA A 114 0.37 -9.92 35.53
CA ALA A 114 1.77 -9.82 35.10
C ALA A 114 1.91 -9.93 33.58
N MET A 115 1.19 -10.86 32.95
CA MET A 115 1.16 -10.99 31.49
C MET A 115 0.61 -9.74 30.80
N ILE A 116 -0.48 -9.17 31.34
CA ILE A 116 -1.08 -7.92 30.86
C ILE A 116 -0.09 -6.76 30.97
N VAL A 117 0.59 -6.61 32.11
CA VAL A 117 1.58 -5.56 32.33
C VAL A 117 2.75 -5.72 31.36
N VAL A 118 3.28 -6.94 31.20
CA VAL A 118 4.39 -7.20 30.25
C VAL A 118 3.99 -6.90 28.81
N ALA A 119 2.79 -7.33 28.39
CA ALA A 119 2.28 -7.04 27.05
C ALA A 119 2.06 -5.54 26.85
N GLY A 120 1.46 -4.85 27.83
CA GLY A 120 1.24 -3.41 27.80
C GLY A 120 2.55 -2.63 27.70
N VAL A 121 3.55 -2.95 28.52
CA VAL A 121 4.88 -2.31 28.48
C VAL A 121 5.56 -2.58 27.14
N ARG A 122 5.49 -3.80 26.61
CA ARG A 122 6.02 -4.12 25.27
C ARG A 122 5.31 -3.30 24.18
N GLY A 123 3.99 -3.21 24.23
CA GLY A 123 3.19 -2.41 23.30
C GLY A 123 3.54 -0.92 23.36
N MET A 124 3.70 -0.36 24.56
CA MET A 124 4.14 1.03 24.76
C MET A 124 5.53 1.27 24.17
N ASN A 125 6.49 0.38 24.44
CA ASN A 125 7.85 0.48 23.90
C ASN A 125 7.87 0.36 22.37
N GLN A 126 7.07 -0.55 21.80
CA GLN A 126 6.92 -0.69 20.36
C GLN A 126 6.27 0.54 19.72
N ALA A 127 5.25 1.12 20.35
CA ALA A 127 4.59 2.34 19.87
C ALA A 127 5.54 3.54 19.93
N GLU A 128 6.36 3.65 20.98
CA GLU A 128 7.40 4.68 21.07
C GLU A 128 8.50 4.50 20.03
N ASP A 129 9.02 3.28 19.84
CA ASP A 129 9.98 2.96 18.76
C ASP A 129 9.38 3.27 17.39
N ALA A 130 8.11 2.95 17.16
CA ALA A 130 7.42 3.27 15.91
C ALA A 130 7.29 4.79 15.70
N ARG A 131 6.95 5.57 16.74
CA ARG A 131 6.91 7.04 16.65
C ARG A 131 8.26 7.64 16.33
N ARG A 132 9.35 7.08 16.89
CA ARG A 132 10.72 7.49 16.58
C ARG A 132 11.12 7.17 15.14
N ARG A 133 10.68 6.03 14.60
CA ARG A 133 10.96 5.61 13.20
C ARG A 133 10.12 6.34 12.17
N PHE A 134 8.91 6.73 12.55
CA PHE A 134 7.96 7.42 11.68
C PHE A 134 7.57 8.76 12.30
N PRO A 135 8.51 9.70 12.51
CA PRO A 135 8.16 11.00 13.07
C PRO A 135 7.25 11.78 12.11
N PHE A 136 6.51 12.74 12.66
CA PHE A 136 5.90 13.76 11.80
C PHE A 136 7.00 14.62 11.19
N THR A 137 6.83 14.92 9.91
CA THR A 137 7.70 15.79 9.12
C THR A 137 6.83 16.78 8.37
N SER A 138 7.31 18.02 8.25
CA SER A 138 6.63 19.05 7.48
C SER A 138 7.00 18.93 6.00
N LEU A 139 6.00 18.99 5.13
CA LEU A 139 6.15 19.11 3.68
C LEU A 139 6.07 20.56 3.19
N VAL A 140 5.73 21.53 4.05
CA VAL A 140 5.52 22.94 3.68
C VAL A 140 6.69 23.49 2.87
N GLU A 141 7.93 23.36 3.37
CA GLU A 141 9.12 23.87 2.65
C GLU A 141 9.40 23.13 1.34
N ARG A 142 9.03 21.84 1.26
CA ARG A 142 9.24 21.05 0.03
C ARG A 142 8.25 21.43 -1.07
N LEU A 143 7.05 21.83 -0.67
CA LEU A 143 5.92 22.19 -1.50
C LEU A 143 5.79 23.70 -1.72
N LYS A 144 6.65 24.51 -1.10
CA LYS A 144 6.69 25.95 -1.34
C LYS A 144 6.94 26.21 -2.83
N LEU A 145 5.90 26.68 -3.49
CA LEU A 145 5.94 27.00 -4.92
C LEU A 145 6.61 28.36 -5.08
N GLU A 146 7.57 28.45 -6.00
CA GLU A 146 8.18 29.73 -6.36
C GLU A 146 7.23 30.60 -7.19
N THR A 147 6.28 29.96 -7.87
CA THR A 147 5.29 30.60 -8.74
C THR A 147 3.90 30.51 -8.14
N ALA A 148 3.07 31.52 -8.42
CA ALA A 148 1.67 31.54 -8.03
C ALA A 148 0.95 30.27 -8.52
N VAL A 149 0.17 29.67 -7.61
CA VAL A 149 -0.60 28.47 -7.88
C VAL A 149 -1.84 28.84 -8.69
N PRO A 150 -2.14 28.16 -9.82
CA PRO A 150 -3.43 28.33 -10.47
C PRO A 150 -4.56 27.97 -9.49
N THR A 151 -5.49 28.90 -9.26
CA THR A 151 -6.66 28.67 -8.39
C THR A 151 -7.82 28.05 -9.14
N GLU A 152 -7.87 28.23 -10.46
CA GLU A 152 -8.95 27.72 -11.31
C GLU A 152 -8.59 26.35 -11.91
N PRO A 153 -9.55 25.41 -11.98
CA PRO A 153 -9.37 24.16 -12.70
C PRO A 153 -8.98 24.43 -14.16
N PRO A 154 -7.98 23.74 -14.71
CA PRO A 154 -7.61 23.92 -16.11
C PRO A 154 -8.72 23.41 -17.03
N LEU A 155 -8.89 24.07 -18.17
CA LEU A 155 -9.72 23.56 -19.26
C LEU A 155 -9.02 22.35 -19.90
N LEU A 156 -9.62 21.17 -19.72
CA LEU A 156 -9.13 19.94 -20.33
C LEU A 156 -9.85 19.66 -21.65
N THR A 157 -9.14 19.05 -22.60
CA THR A 157 -9.78 18.48 -23.79
C THR A 157 -10.58 17.25 -23.40
N LYS A 158 -11.49 16.78 -24.27
CA LYS A 158 -12.27 15.55 -24.00
C LYS A 158 -11.37 14.33 -23.78
N SER A 159 -10.26 14.23 -24.52
CA SER A 159 -9.24 13.19 -24.31
C SER A 159 -8.52 13.36 -22.98
N GLY A 160 -8.21 14.60 -22.59
CA GLY A 160 -7.61 14.95 -21.30
C GLY A 160 -8.47 14.55 -20.10
N GLU A 161 -9.76 14.91 -20.12
CA GLU A 161 -10.70 14.56 -19.05
C GLU A 161 -10.84 13.03 -18.91
N ALA A 162 -11.04 12.32 -20.03
CA ALA A 162 -11.14 10.86 -20.01
C ALA A 162 -9.85 10.19 -19.50
N ALA A 163 -8.67 10.75 -19.78
CA ALA A 163 -7.40 10.24 -19.25
C ALA A 163 -7.23 10.53 -17.76
N LEU A 164 -7.73 11.67 -17.29
CA LEU A 164 -7.72 12.03 -15.87
C LEU A 164 -8.64 11.10 -15.06
N GLU A 165 -9.86 10.84 -15.55
CA GLU A 165 -10.78 9.87 -14.93
C GLU A 165 -10.18 8.46 -14.87
N ARG A 166 -9.53 7.99 -15.95
CA ARG A 166 -8.83 6.70 -15.93
C ARG A 166 -7.71 6.67 -14.90
N SER A 167 -6.93 7.75 -14.80
CA SER A 167 -5.87 7.88 -13.79
C SER A 167 -6.46 7.80 -12.39
N GLU A 168 -7.55 8.52 -12.11
CA GLU A 168 -8.24 8.46 -10.82
C GLU A 168 -8.70 7.04 -10.48
N LEU A 169 -9.28 6.31 -11.45
CA LEU A 169 -9.69 4.93 -11.26
C LEU A 169 -8.50 4.01 -10.95
N ILE A 170 -7.37 4.18 -11.63
CA ILE A 170 -6.14 3.41 -11.37
C ILE A 170 -5.65 3.70 -9.95
N PHE A 171 -5.65 4.96 -9.51
CA PHE A 171 -5.26 5.36 -8.16
C PHE A 171 -6.21 4.79 -7.10
N GLU A 172 -7.51 4.92 -7.29
CA GLU A 172 -8.53 4.35 -6.40
C GLU A 172 -8.40 2.84 -6.28
N ASN A 173 -8.20 2.13 -7.39
CA ASN A 173 -8.01 0.69 -7.38
C ASN A 173 -6.67 0.29 -6.72
N GLY A 174 -5.60 1.06 -6.94
CA GLY A 174 -4.33 0.89 -6.24
C GLY A 174 -4.43 1.08 -4.72
N MET A 175 -5.37 1.90 -4.25
CA MET A 175 -5.61 2.11 -2.82
C MET A 175 -6.41 0.98 -2.15
N LYS A 176 -7.33 0.31 -2.87
CA LYS A 176 -8.31 -0.67 -2.34
C LYS A 176 -7.73 -2.00 -1.80
N GLY A 177 -6.40 -2.20 -1.78
CA GLY A 177 -5.78 -3.41 -1.25
C GLY A 177 -6.00 -3.58 0.27
N PHE A 178 -6.75 -4.59 0.70
CA PHE A 178 -7.13 -4.77 2.11
C PHE A 178 -5.95 -5.10 3.05
N THR A 179 -4.97 -5.88 2.58
CA THR A 179 -3.85 -6.34 3.43
C THR A 179 -2.52 -5.61 3.18
N ASN A 180 -2.29 -5.14 1.95
CA ASN A 180 -1.03 -4.49 1.55
C ASN A 180 -1.25 -3.12 0.87
N GLY A 181 -2.46 -2.57 0.91
CA GLY A 181 -2.81 -1.32 0.24
C GLY A 181 -2.58 -0.08 1.08
N TYR A 182 -2.81 1.08 0.44
CA TYR A 182 -2.68 2.40 1.04
C TYR A 182 -3.47 2.54 2.35
N HIS A 183 -4.72 2.09 2.40
CA HIS A 183 -5.57 2.27 3.59
C HIS A 183 -5.01 1.54 4.82
N PHE A 184 -4.50 0.32 4.66
CA PHE A 184 -3.91 -0.44 5.77
C PHE A 184 -2.64 0.24 6.29
N ARG A 185 -1.79 0.71 5.38
CA ARG A 185 -0.58 1.45 5.74
C ARG A 185 -0.89 2.79 6.41
N ARG A 186 -1.81 3.57 5.85
CA ARG A 186 -2.28 4.83 6.43
C ARG A 186 -2.80 4.62 7.84
N ALA A 187 -3.67 3.63 8.04
CA ALA A 187 -4.20 3.28 9.34
C ALA A 187 -3.08 2.84 10.32
N SER A 188 -2.05 2.16 9.82
CA SER A 188 -0.88 1.78 10.63
C SER A 188 -0.10 3.01 11.09
N LEU A 189 0.13 3.97 10.21
CA LEU A 189 0.81 5.23 10.51
C LEU A 189 -0.02 6.14 11.43
N GLU A 190 -1.33 6.20 11.22
CA GLU A 190 -2.26 6.91 12.08
C GLU A 190 -2.26 6.34 13.49
N MET A 191 -2.31 5.00 13.62
CA MET A 191 -2.23 4.33 14.91
C MET A 191 -0.93 4.64 15.66
N VAL A 192 0.22 4.71 14.97
CA VAL A 192 1.50 5.07 15.61
C VAL A 192 1.43 6.42 16.34
N HIS A 193 0.60 7.34 15.86
CA HIS A 193 0.47 8.69 16.40
C HIS A 193 -0.86 8.96 17.09
N ALA A 194 -1.73 7.95 17.20
CA ALA A 194 -2.98 8.07 17.91
C ALA A 194 -2.72 8.30 19.42
N SER A 195 -3.73 8.87 20.10
CA SER A 195 -3.67 9.13 21.54
C SER A 195 -3.32 7.86 22.35
N GLN A 196 -2.78 8.02 23.55
CA GLN A 196 -2.45 6.89 24.43
C GLN A 196 -3.67 5.99 24.73
N VAL A 197 -4.87 6.57 24.82
CA VAL A 197 -6.12 5.80 24.99
C VAL A 197 -6.35 4.89 23.79
N TRP A 198 -6.14 5.41 22.58
CA TRP A 198 -6.24 4.62 21.36
C TRP A 198 -5.17 3.53 21.30
N ASN A 199 -3.92 3.87 21.63
CA ASN A 199 -2.83 2.88 21.69
C ASN A 199 -3.11 1.77 22.70
N PHE A 200 -3.78 2.08 23.83
CA PHE A 200 -4.20 1.08 24.80
C PHE A 200 -5.30 0.17 24.21
N VAL A 201 -6.33 0.76 23.62
CA VAL A 201 -7.45 0.02 22.98
C VAL A 201 -6.97 -0.82 21.80
N SER A 202 -5.91 -0.40 21.10
CA SER A 202 -5.33 -1.09 19.95
C SER A 202 -4.09 -1.94 20.27
N SER A 203 -3.64 -2.00 21.53
CA SER A 203 -2.43 -2.72 21.92
C SER A 203 -2.56 -4.24 21.79
N GLU A 204 -1.46 -4.93 21.43
CA GLU A 204 -1.44 -6.40 21.36
C GLU A 204 -1.79 -7.01 22.73
N GLY A 205 -2.90 -7.77 22.79
CA GLY A 205 -3.35 -8.44 24.01
C GLY A 205 -4.53 -7.77 24.72
N PHE A 206 -4.85 -6.52 24.38
CA PHE A 206 -6.03 -5.79 24.87
C PHE A 206 -6.96 -5.38 23.72
N GLY A 207 -8.27 -5.38 23.97
CA GLY A 207 -9.24 -4.95 22.96
C GLY A 207 -9.52 -5.95 21.84
N ILE A 208 -10.32 -5.51 20.87
CA ILE A 208 -11.14 -6.35 20.01
C ILE A 208 -10.50 -6.57 18.63
N GLY A 209 -9.67 -5.63 18.14
CA GLY A 209 -9.12 -5.52 16.77
C GLY A 209 -8.13 -6.59 16.26
N ARG A 210 -7.99 -7.74 16.93
CA ARG A 210 -6.78 -8.58 16.93
C ARG A 210 -6.37 -9.35 15.65
N MET A 211 -7.19 -9.44 14.60
CA MET A 211 -6.81 -10.24 13.41
C MET A 211 -6.50 -9.43 12.15
N LEU A 212 -6.97 -8.19 12.10
CA LEU A 212 -6.87 -7.32 10.91
C LEU A 212 -6.48 -5.89 11.29
N ALA A 213 -6.04 -5.68 12.53
CA ALA A 213 -5.55 -4.38 12.95
C ALA A 213 -4.32 -3.98 12.13
N PRO A 214 -4.20 -2.69 11.78
CA PRO A 214 -2.96 -2.12 11.30
C PRO A 214 -1.82 -2.47 12.26
N THR A 215 -0.65 -2.85 11.73
CA THR A 215 0.52 -3.18 12.55
C THR A 215 1.67 -2.25 12.20
N ILE A 216 2.65 -2.10 13.10
CA ILE A 216 3.87 -1.32 12.80
C ILE A 216 4.59 -1.88 11.56
N LYS A 217 4.47 -3.18 11.28
CA LYS A 217 5.00 -3.78 10.03
C LYS A 217 4.30 -3.22 8.80
N GLY A 218 3.00 -2.95 8.86
CA GLY A 218 2.22 -2.32 7.81
C GLY A 218 2.61 -0.87 7.49
N ALA A 219 3.25 -0.16 8.43
CA ALA A 219 3.78 1.19 8.19
C ALA A 219 5.07 1.19 7.33
N ARG A 220 5.80 0.08 7.31
CA ARG A 220 7.09 -0.04 6.62
C ARG A 220 6.89 -0.17 5.11
N LEU A 221 7.72 0.54 4.36
CA LEU A 221 7.88 0.32 2.92
C LEU A 221 9.26 -0.27 2.66
N ALA A 222 9.38 -1.00 1.56
CA ALA A 222 10.70 -1.33 1.02
C ALA A 222 11.45 -0.04 0.66
N GLU A 223 12.77 -0.09 0.75
CA GLU A 223 13.62 1.02 0.33
C GLU A 223 13.42 1.33 -1.16
N LEU A 224 13.50 2.61 -1.53
CA LEU A 224 13.40 3.02 -2.92
C LEU A 224 14.60 2.50 -3.70
N ARG A 225 14.34 1.59 -4.62
CA ARG A 225 15.33 1.12 -5.58
C ARG A 225 15.61 2.24 -6.60
N THR A 226 16.89 2.52 -6.84
CA THR A 226 17.31 3.35 -7.98
C THR A 226 17.39 2.48 -9.22
N TRP A 227 16.77 2.96 -10.30
CA TRP A 227 16.80 2.31 -11.60
C TRP A 227 17.61 3.15 -12.56
N ARG A 228 18.51 2.52 -13.33
CA ARG A 228 19.21 3.16 -14.43
C ARG A 228 18.26 3.45 -15.59
N GLN A 229 18.53 4.50 -16.34
CA GLN A 229 17.89 4.72 -17.64
C GLN A 229 18.11 3.50 -18.58
N PRO A 230 17.15 3.16 -19.46
CA PRO A 230 17.26 2.00 -20.35
C PRO A 230 18.50 2.03 -21.26
N VAL A 231 18.83 3.20 -21.78
CA VAL A 231 20.08 3.49 -22.47
C VAL A 231 20.79 4.55 -21.64
N ALA A 232 21.90 4.17 -21.01
CA ALA A 232 22.70 5.13 -20.27
C ALA A 232 23.17 6.23 -21.24
N LEU A 233 23.05 7.50 -20.82
CA LEU A 233 23.72 8.61 -21.49
C LEU A 233 25.24 8.38 -21.34
N GLU A 234 25.84 7.61 -22.24
CA GLU A 234 27.28 7.30 -22.21
C GLU A 234 28.12 8.54 -22.49
N THR A 235 27.59 9.46 -23.29
CA THR A 235 28.16 10.78 -23.50
C THR A 235 27.41 11.75 -22.61
N GLY A 236 28.11 12.39 -21.66
CA GLY A 236 27.58 13.47 -20.82
C GLY A 236 27.21 14.74 -21.59
N ASP A 237 26.97 14.61 -22.89
CA ASP A 237 26.65 15.69 -23.78
C ASP A 237 25.15 16.00 -23.65
N ALA A 238 24.85 16.86 -22.67
CA ALA A 238 23.49 17.31 -22.36
C ALA A 238 22.75 17.93 -23.55
N GLY A 239 23.46 18.23 -24.64
CA GLY A 239 22.91 18.72 -25.91
C GLY A 239 22.49 17.63 -26.90
N SER A 240 22.89 16.37 -26.71
CA SER A 240 22.49 15.28 -27.61
C SER A 240 21.13 14.71 -27.20
N THR A 241 20.07 15.52 -27.32
CA THR A 241 18.69 15.00 -27.38
C THR A 241 18.45 14.17 -28.64
N GLY A 242 19.44 14.16 -29.55
CA GLY A 242 19.36 13.59 -30.88
C GLY A 242 18.29 14.25 -31.75
N ASP A 243 17.92 15.49 -31.42
CA ASP A 243 17.07 16.30 -32.28
C ASP A 243 17.79 16.60 -33.58
N ARG A 244 17.16 16.21 -34.69
CA ARG A 244 17.54 16.70 -36.00
C ARG A 244 16.83 18.02 -36.26
N PRO A 245 17.37 18.89 -37.12
CA PRO A 245 16.70 20.12 -37.54
C PRO A 245 15.35 19.89 -38.24
N ASP A 246 15.02 18.64 -38.61
CA ASP A 246 13.74 18.29 -39.24
C ASP A 246 12.53 18.56 -38.32
N LEU A 247 11.33 18.65 -38.89
CA LEU A 247 10.11 18.86 -38.11
C LEU A 247 9.66 17.57 -37.40
N TRP A 248 9.32 17.65 -36.11
CA TRP A 248 8.62 16.58 -35.39
C TRP A 248 7.17 16.46 -35.87
N LEU A 249 6.86 15.37 -36.58
CA LEU A 249 5.52 15.16 -37.16
C LEU A 249 4.64 14.34 -36.22
N PRO A 250 3.31 14.54 -36.22
CA PRO A 250 2.38 13.60 -35.58
C PRO A 250 2.66 12.17 -36.03
N LEU A 251 2.75 11.24 -35.07
CA LEU A 251 2.94 9.83 -35.38
C LEU A 251 1.80 9.35 -36.28
N LYS A 252 2.11 9.02 -37.54
CA LYS A 252 1.17 8.48 -38.51
C LYS A 252 0.95 6.99 -38.24
N GLY A 253 -0.29 6.52 -38.37
CA GLY A 253 -0.61 5.09 -38.29
C GLY A 253 -1.70 4.76 -37.28
N GLU A 254 -2.05 3.47 -37.24
CA GLU A 254 -3.18 2.89 -36.51
C GLU A 254 -3.18 3.18 -35.00
N ASN A 255 -4.34 2.97 -34.36
CA ASN A 255 -4.56 3.19 -32.93
C ASN A 255 -3.67 2.33 -32.00
N ALA A 256 -3.07 1.24 -32.50
CA ALA A 256 -2.39 0.24 -31.67
C ALA A 256 -1.08 0.74 -31.00
N PRO A 257 -0.07 1.30 -31.71
CA PRO A 257 1.12 1.87 -31.09
C PRO A 257 0.80 2.97 -30.07
N ARG A 258 -0.19 3.82 -30.39
CA ARG A 258 -0.64 4.89 -29.50
C ARG A 258 -1.22 4.33 -28.19
N LYS A 259 -1.98 3.23 -28.24
CA LYS A 259 -2.54 2.58 -27.04
C LYS A 259 -1.44 2.02 -26.13
N ALA A 260 -0.43 1.37 -26.70
CA ALA A 260 0.70 0.84 -25.91
C ALA A 260 1.50 1.97 -25.22
N LEU A 261 1.81 3.04 -25.95
CA LEU A 261 2.48 4.22 -25.42
C LEU A 261 1.66 4.95 -24.35
N THR A 262 0.34 5.03 -24.53
CA THR A 262 -0.57 5.58 -23.51
C THR A 262 -0.54 4.75 -22.23
N LYS A 263 -0.63 3.42 -22.35
CA LYS A 263 -0.56 2.51 -21.21
C LYS A 263 0.78 2.58 -20.48
N LEU A 264 1.90 2.74 -21.22
CA LEU A 264 3.21 2.98 -20.61
C LEU A 264 3.19 4.23 -19.74
N HIS A 265 2.69 5.34 -20.28
CA HIS A 265 2.64 6.60 -19.55
C HIS A 265 1.73 6.51 -18.31
N GLU A 266 0.52 5.97 -18.45
CA GLU A 266 -0.42 5.79 -17.33
C GLU A 266 0.22 4.96 -16.20
N ASN A 267 0.87 3.85 -16.54
CA ASN A 267 1.53 2.98 -15.57
C ASN A 267 2.74 3.66 -14.89
N LEU A 268 3.57 4.36 -15.67
CA LEU A 268 4.76 5.03 -15.13
C LEU A 268 4.38 6.23 -14.24
N SER A 269 3.33 6.96 -14.59
CA SER A 269 2.76 8.03 -13.75
C SER A 269 2.19 7.48 -12.44
N PHE A 270 1.49 6.34 -12.49
CA PHE A 270 1.04 5.65 -11.28
C PHE A 270 2.20 5.16 -10.40
N ASP A 271 3.23 4.55 -10.99
CA ASP A 271 4.42 4.09 -10.25
C ASP A 271 5.17 5.27 -9.61
N PHE A 272 5.35 6.37 -10.35
CA PHE A 272 5.98 7.58 -9.83
C PHE A 272 5.25 8.18 -8.63
N ALA A 273 3.91 8.21 -8.68
CA ALA A 273 3.05 8.74 -7.63
C ALA A 273 2.30 7.64 -6.89
N GLU A 274 2.97 6.52 -6.60
CA GLU A 274 2.36 5.33 -5.99
C GLU A 274 1.61 5.69 -4.69
N PRO A 275 0.29 5.44 -4.57
CA PRO A 275 -0.50 5.91 -3.42
C PRO A 275 0.02 5.43 -2.06
N VAL A 276 0.55 4.20 -2.01
CA VAL A 276 1.09 3.62 -0.76
C VAL A 276 2.26 4.46 -0.20
N SER A 277 2.94 5.24 -1.04
CA SER A 277 4.07 6.11 -0.67
C SER A 277 3.66 7.39 0.05
N PHE A 278 2.39 7.81 -0.04
CA PHE A 278 1.94 9.12 0.47
C PHE A 278 2.01 9.22 2.00
N GLY A 279 2.00 8.08 2.70
CA GLY A 279 2.00 8.04 4.15
C GLY A 279 0.65 8.46 4.73
N TRP A 280 0.68 8.98 5.96
CA TRP A 280 -0.48 9.60 6.59
C TRP A 280 -0.24 11.09 6.69
N VAL A 281 -1.13 11.85 6.04
CA VAL A 281 -1.13 13.30 5.99
C VAL A 281 -2.26 13.77 6.90
N ARG A 282 -1.91 14.34 8.05
CA ARG A 282 -2.89 15.02 8.92
C ARG A 282 -3.10 16.44 8.40
N ASP A 283 -2.01 17.12 8.11
CA ASP A 283 -1.88 18.43 7.50
C ASP A 283 -0.45 18.53 6.92
N LEU A 284 -0.11 19.63 6.22
CA LEU A 284 1.19 19.78 5.56
C LEU A 284 2.36 19.90 6.55
N GLU A 285 2.12 20.25 7.81
CA GLU A 285 3.16 20.31 8.85
C GLU A 285 3.35 18.95 9.54
N HIS A 286 2.32 18.10 9.51
CA HIS A 286 2.26 16.82 10.21
C HIS A 286 2.01 15.67 9.23
N VAL A 287 3.06 15.32 8.47
CA VAL A 287 3.06 14.15 7.57
C VAL A 287 4.01 13.08 8.09
N THR A 288 3.56 11.83 8.16
CA THR A 288 4.41 10.71 8.58
C THR A 288 4.42 9.57 7.57
N GLY A 289 5.56 8.90 7.44
CA GLY A 289 5.75 7.80 6.51
C GLY A 289 5.65 8.21 5.03
N PHE A 290 5.70 9.50 4.71
CA PHE A 290 5.79 9.94 3.32
C PHE A 290 7.11 9.50 2.69
N ARG A 291 7.03 9.00 1.46
CA ARG A 291 8.18 8.63 0.63
C ARG A 291 8.11 9.45 -0.66
N PRO A 292 9.20 10.14 -1.05
CA PRO A 292 9.22 10.99 -2.24
C PRO A 292 8.81 10.23 -3.51
N HIS A 293 8.12 10.93 -4.42
CA HIS A 293 7.71 10.37 -5.72
C HIS A 293 8.92 9.88 -6.51
N ALA A 294 8.82 8.65 -7.03
CA ALA A 294 9.92 7.93 -7.65
C ALA A 294 9.39 6.78 -8.49
N VAL A 295 10.00 6.52 -9.65
CA VAL A 295 9.71 5.32 -10.43
C VAL A 295 10.38 4.12 -9.75
N ALA A 296 9.62 3.33 -9.00
CA ALA A 296 10.12 2.26 -8.13
C ALA A 296 10.05 0.86 -8.74
N HIS A 297 9.15 0.62 -9.70
CA HIS A 297 8.82 -0.70 -10.26
C HIS A 297 9.01 -0.77 -11.79
N PHE A 298 10.13 -0.21 -12.26
CA PHE A 298 10.42 -0.11 -13.70
C PHE A 298 10.63 -1.44 -14.42
N ASP A 299 10.99 -2.50 -13.71
CA ASP A 299 11.12 -3.86 -14.26
C ASP A 299 9.85 -4.32 -14.99
N ARG A 300 8.68 -3.96 -14.45
CA ARG A 300 7.38 -4.27 -15.06
C ARG A 300 7.15 -3.54 -16.38
N HIS A 301 7.78 -2.38 -16.58
CA HIS A 301 7.67 -1.59 -17.80
C HIS A 301 8.72 -1.99 -18.85
N ARG A 302 9.85 -2.55 -18.41
CA ARG A 302 10.94 -2.97 -19.29
C ARG A 302 10.53 -4.10 -20.22
N VAL A 303 9.64 -4.99 -19.79
CA VAL A 303 9.17 -6.12 -20.60
C VAL A 303 8.53 -5.62 -21.91
N THR A 304 7.66 -4.62 -21.85
CA THR A 304 6.90 -4.14 -23.02
C THR A 304 7.72 -3.29 -24.02
N PHE A 305 8.86 -2.73 -23.61
CA PHE A 305 9.65 -1.81 -24.46
C PHE A 305 11.15 -2.11 -24.49
N GLY A 306 11.54 -3.30 -24.00
CA GLY A 306 12.94 -3.66 -23.78
C GLY A 306 13.36 -5.04 -24.30
N HIS A 307 12.47 -5.86 -24.84
CA HIS A 307 12.86 -7.16 -25.36
C HIS A 307 13.53 -7.06 -26.74
N LYS A 308 14.68 -7.74 -26.85
CA LYS A 308 15.19 -8.25 -28.13
C LYS A 308 14.21 -9.30 -28.61
N ALA A 309 13.98 -9.37 -29.92
CA ALA A 309 13.04 -10.27 -30.60
C ALA A 309 13.38 -11.78 -30.51
N GLU A 310 14.04 -12.24 -29.43
CA GLU A 310 14.48 -13.62 -29.26
C GLU A 310 13.36 -14.56 -28.75
N ASP A 311 12.30 -14.01 -28.13
CA ASP A 311 11.07 -14.77 -27.84
C ASP A 311 10.10 -14.65 -29.02
N GLU A 312 10.16 -15.63 -29.94
CA GLU A 312 9.34 -15.71 -31.16
C GLU A 312 7.83 -15.58 -30.91
N MET A 313 7.36 -15.92 -29.70
CA MET A 313 5.94 -15.79 -29.33
C MET A 313 5.51 -14.34 -29.06
N SER A 314 6.45 -13.42 -28.79
CA SER A 314 6.17 -12.00 -28.57
C SER A 314 6.30 -11.16 -29.86
N ALA A 315 6.96 -11.69 -30.89
CA ALA A 315 7.27 -10.99 -32.14
C ALA A 315 6.04 -10.56 -32.97
N LYS A 316 4.84 -11.07 -32.67
CA LYS A 316 3.64 -10.77 -33.48
C LYS A 316 2.91 -9.46 -33.12
N HIS A 317 3.22 -8.80 -32.00
CA HIS A 317 2.34 -7.73 -31.51
C HIS A 317 2.95 -6.43 -31.00
N GLU A 318 4.27 -6.24 -30.99
CA GLU A 318 4.82 -5.01 -30.40
C GLU A 318 5.49 -4.14 -31.46
N ALA A 319 4.94 -2.94 -31.62
CA ALA A 319 5.51 -1.87 -32.42
C ALA A 319 6.99 -1.76 -32.05
N GLY A 320 7.88 -1.93 -33.02
CA GLY A 320 9.33 -2.13 -32.83
C GLY A 320 10.07 -0.94 -32.22
N TRP A 321 9.61 -0.38 -31.11
CA TRP A 321 10.16 0.79 -30.45
C TRP A 321 10.90 0.35 -29.18
N LYS A 322 12.18 0.68 -29.11
CA LYS A 322 12.98 0.56 -27.89
C LYS A 322 12.85 1.84 -27.08
N LEU A 323 12.39 1.75 -25.83
CA LEU A 323 12.46 2.88 -24.91
C LEU A 323 13.94 3.14 -24.56
N GLU A 324 14.43 4.34 -24.86
CA GLU A 324 15.82 4.73 -24.58
C GLU A 324 15.94 5.52 -23.29
N ARG A 325 14.98 6.43 -23.05
CA ARG A 325 15.10 7.46 -22.02
C ARG A 325 13.74 7.89 -21.47
N VAL A 326 13.71 8.18 -20.18
CA VAL A 326 12.57 8.76 -19.44
C VAL A 326 13.07 9.90 -18.55
N GLU A 327 12.74 11.14 -18.88
CA GLU A 327 13.14 12.33 -18.12
C GLU A 327 11.92 13.01 -17.49
N LEU A 328 12.13 13.67 -16.35
CA LEU A 328 11.07 14.47 -15.71
C LEU A 328 11.24 15.95 -16.09
N VAL A 329 10.13 16.58 -16.47
CA VAL A 329 10.05 18.00 -16.77
C VAL A 329 9.45 18.75 -15.58
N SER A 330 10.22 19.69 -15.04
CA SER A 330 9.82 20.55 -13.92
C SER A 330 8.95 21.69 -14.40
N LEU A 331 7.79 21.88 -13.76
CA LEU A 331 6.86 22.97 -14.07
C LEU A 331 6.57 23.90 -12.88
N LEU A 332 6.80 23.42 -11.65
CA LEU A 332 6.32 24.07 -10.42
C LEU A 332 7.42 24.70 -9.56
N ARG A 333 8.68 24.31 -9.78
CA ARG A 333 9.82 24.72 -8.93
C ARG A 333 10.61 25.89 -9.47
N SER A 334 10.30 26.39 -10.66
CA SER A 334 11.02 27.51 -11.27
C SER A 334 10.12 28.24 -12.23
N ALA A 335 10.41 29.53 -12.44
CA ALA A 335 9.71 30.35 -13.42
C ALA A 335 9.77 29.76 -14.84
N GLU A 336 10.92 29.20 -15.22
CA GLU A 336 11.12 28.55 -16.52
C GLU A 336 11.04 27.01 -16.40
N PRO A 337 10.31 26.33 -17.29
CA PRO A 337 10.27 24.88 -17.30
C PRO A 337 11.62 24.30 -17.76
N GLY A 338 12.04 23.19 -17.17
CA GLY A 338 13.31 22.54 -17.49
C GLY A 338 13.28 21.03 -17.27
N VAL A 339 14.15 20.32 -17.97
CA VAL A 339 14.23 18.85 -17.91
C VAL A 339 15.37 18.41 -17.01
N TYR A 340 15.10 17.54 -16.04
CA TYR A 340 16.13 16.93 -15.21
C TYR A 340 16.89 15.85 -16.00
N VAL A 341 18.20 16.01 -16.14
CA VAL A 341 19.06 15.08 -16.88
C VAL A 341 19.80 14.18 -15.89
N SER A 342 19.37 12.92 -15.77
CA SER A 342 19.96 11.94 -14.86
C SER A 342 20.30 10.63 -15.57
N LYS A 343 21.31 9.93 -15.05
CA LYS A 343 21.65 8.55 -15.46
C LYS A 343 20.64 7.52 -14.92
N ASP A 344 19.85 7.94 -13.93
CA ASP A 344 18.84 7.13 -13.25
C ASP A 344 17.43 7.65 -13.59
N LEU A 345 16.42 6.82 -13.36
CA LEU A 345 15.02 7.18 -13.54
C LEU A 345 14.58 8.25 -12.52
N PRO A 346 13.55 9.05 -12.82
CA PRO A 346 13.14 10.16 -11.96
C PRO A 346 12.83 9.76 -10.52
N ARG A 347 13.46 10.47 -9.58
CA ARG A 347 13.27 10.36 -8.13
C ARG A 347 13.37 11.72 -7.45
N MET A 348 12.28 12.21 -6.85
CA MET A 348 12.20 13.59 -6.35
C MET A 348 13.22 13.93 -5.25
N ASP A 349 13.69 12.94 -4.48
CA ASP A 349 14.72 13.13 -3.44
C ASP A 349 16.12 13.40 -3.99
N GLN A 350 16.37 13.05 -5.26
CA GLN A 350 17.68 13.20 -5.90
C GLN A 350 17.72 14.41 -6.84
N LEU A 351 16.56 14.98 -7.21
CA LEU A 351 16.50 16.00 -8.27
C LEU A 351 17.08 17.37 -7.88
N SER A 352 17.23 17.68 -6.58
CA SER A 352 17.82 18.95 -6.14
C SER A 352 19.27 19.13 -6.58
N GLU A 353 19.99 18.03 -6.79
CA GLU A 353 21.40 18.02 -7.18
C GLU A 353 21.60 17.79 -8.69
N VAL A 354 20.52 17.44 -9.39
CA VAL A 354 20.56 17.07 -10.81
C VAL A 354 20.51 18.32 -11.69
N LYS A 355 21.44 18.41 -12.65
CA LYS A 355 21.45 19.49 -13.65
C LYS A 355 20.16 19.48 -14.46
N ARG A 356 19.61 20.67 -14.66
CA ARG A 356 18.50 20.90 -15.58
C ARG A 356 19.00 21.43 -16.92
N ARG A 357 18.38 20.97 -18.00
CA ARG A 357 18.55 21.54 -19.35
C ARG A 357 17.27 22.27 -19.78
N PRO A 358 17.35 23.25 -20.69
CA PRO A 358 16.16 23.82 -21.30
C PRO A 358 15.36 22.76 -22.07
N LEU A 359 14.08 23.06 -22.30
CA LEU A 359 13.24 22.27 -23.19
C LEU A 359 13.80 22.29 -24.61
N ASP A 360 13.74 21.15 -25.29
CA ASP A 360 14.04 21.07 -26.72
C ASP A 360 12.83 21.52 -27.59
N GLY A 361 13.00 21.49 -28.91
CA GLY A 361 11.96 21.91 -29.85
C GLY A 361 10.68 21.07 -29.76
N PHE A 362 10.80 19.76 -29.56
CA PHE A 362 9.66 18.87 -29.35
C PHE A 362 8.98 19.17 -28.02
N GLU A 363 9.74 19.23 -26.93
CA GLU A 363 9.24 19.43 -25.56
C GLU A 363 8.53 20.77 -25.41
N THR A 364 9.01 21.81 -26.10
CA THR A 364 8.38 23.14 -26.10
C THR A 364 6.99 23.10 -26.73
N VAL A 365 6.83 22.44 -27.88
CA VAL A 365 5.54 22.29 -28.55
C VAL A 365 4.62 21.37 -27.74
N ALA A 366 5.15 20.24 -27.28
CA ALA A 366 4.39 19.26 -26.51
C ALA A 366 3.88 19.84 -25.18
N LEU A 367 4.70 20.59 -24.45
CA LEU A 367 4.27 21.22 -23.20
C LEU A 367 3.12 22.21 -23.41
N ARG A 368 3.09 22.92 -24.54
CA ARG A 368 1.96 23.80 -24.88
C ARG A 368 0.67 23.00 -25.06
N GLU A 369 0.72 21.89 -25.77
CA GLU A 369 -0.45 21.00 -25.96
C GLU A 369 -0.90 20.37 -24.63
N LEU A 370 0.04 19.95 -23.77
CA LEU A 370 -0.29 19.46 -22.43
C LEU A 370 -0.91 20.58 -21.57
N ARG A 371 -0.44 21.83 -21.65
CA ARG A 371 -1.08 22.96 -20.94
C ARG A 371 -2.51 23.21 -21.44
N ASN A 372 -2.77 22.96 -22.73
CA ASN A 372 -4.10 23.07 -23.35
C ASN A 372 -5.03 21.88 -23.07
N GLY A 373 -4.64 20.97 -22.17
CA GLY A 373 -5.51 19.90 -21.69
C GLY A 373 -5.23 18.53 -22.29
N GLU A 374 -4.33 18.40 -23.27
CA GLU A 374 -3.98 17.07 -23.79
C GLU A 374 -3.28 16.21 -22.72
N PRO A 375 -3.50 14.90 -22.69
CA PRO A 375 -2.83 14.02 -21.74
C PRO A 375 -1.48 13.52 -22.25
N LEU A 376 -1.32 13.41 -23.58
CA LEU A 376 -0.16 12.76 -24.21
C LEU A 376 0.07 13.31 -25.62
N VAL A 377 1.30 13.74 -25.88
CA VAL A 377 1.75 14.22 -27.19
C VAL A 377 2.78 13.24 -27.72
N ILE A 378 2.56 12.69 -28.91
CA ILE A 378 3.45 11.73 -29.56
C ILE A 378 3.82 12.27 -30.94
N ARG A 379 5.12 12.30 -31.23
CA ARG A 379 5.66 12.73 -32.53
C ARG A 379 6.76 11.78 -32.99
N SER A 380 6.93 11.66 -34.30
CA SER A 380 8.03 10.92 -34.91
C SER A 380 8.87 11.81 -35.82
N GLN A 381 10.14 11.44 -35.95
CA GLN A 381 11.11 12.08 -36.83
C GLN A 381 12.11 11.01 -37.28
N GLY A 382 12.00 10.55 -38.53
CA GLY A 382 12.75 9.38 -39.02
C GLY A 382 12.48 8.13 -38.17
N GLY A 383 13.53 7.39 -37.82
CA GLY A 383 13.47 6.20 -36.95
C GLY A 383 13.40 6.49 -35.45
N ARG A 384 12.90 7.67 -35.05
CA ARG A 384 12.77 8.09 -33.64
C ARG A 384 11.35 8.52 -33.33
N VAL A 385 10.91 8.22 -32.11
CA VAL A 385 9.67 8.75 -31.53
C VAL A 385 10.01 9.46 -30.25
N LYS A 386 9.41 10.62 -30.08
CA LYS A 386 9.34 11.31 -28.80
C LYS A 386 7.90 11.34 -28.33
N MET A 387 7.75 11.22 -27.03
CA MET A 387 6.47 11.31 -26.35
C MET A 387 6.61 12.20 -25.13
N MET A 388 5.59 13.00 -24.86
CA MET A 388 5.51 13.77 -23.62
C MET A 388 4.15 13.52 -22.99
N GLY A 389 4.14 13.02 -21.76
CA GLY A 389 2.92 12.68 -21.03
C GLY A 389 2.74 13.54 -19.79
N ALA A 390 1.52 14.05 -19.58
CA ALA A 390 1.19 14.92 -18.47
C ALA A 390 1.12 14.19 -17.13
N VAL A 391 1.77 14.74 -16.11
CA VAL A 391 1.53 14.36 -14.71
C VAL A 391 0.52 15.36 -14.14
N ARG A 392 -0.76 14.97 -14.12
CA ARG A 392 -1.85 15.82 -13.63
C ARG A 392 -2.24 15.49 -12.20
N ALA A 393 -2.69 16.51 -11.47
CA ALA A 393 -3.28 16.35 -10.15
C ALA A 393 -4.60 15.56 -10.23
N VAL A 394 -4.59 14.31 -9.77
CA VAL A 394 -5.81 13.55 -9.46
C VAL A 394 -6.37 13.98 -8.10
N LYS A 395 -7.59 13.55 -7.74
CA LYS A 395 -8.18 13.82 -6.40
C LYS A 395 -7.23 13.55 -5.23
N GLN A 396 -6.40 12.51 -5.30
CA GLN A 396 -5.49 12.15 -4.22
C GLN A 396 -4.28 13.09 -4.13
N CYS A 397 -3.91 13.77 -5.21
CA CYS A 397 -2.83 14.74 -5.20
C CYS A 397 -3.16 15.96 -4.35
N SER A 398 -4.45 16.31 -4.20
CA SER A 398 -4.87 17.47 -3.40
C SER A 398 -4.69 17.29 -1.90
N LEU A 399 -4.35 16.08 -1.44
CA LEU A 399 -3.95 15.85 -0.04
C LEU A 399 -2.67 16.60 0.33
N CYS A 400 -1.78 16.79 -0.64
CA CYS A 400 -0.48 17.44 -0.43
C CYS A 400 -0.31 18.68 -1.32
N HIS A 401 -0.79 18.64 -2.55
CA HIS A 401 -0.66 19.76 -3.48
C HIS A 401 -1.93 20.60 -3.45
N GLU A 402 -1.83 21.85 -3.01
CA GLU A 402 -2.95 22.81 -2.98
C GLU A 402 -3.31 23.33 -4.38
N VAL A 403 -3.57 22.42 -5.31
CA VAL A 403 -3.93 22.72 -6.70
C VAL A 403 -5.30 22.14 -7.06
N PRO A 404 -6.03 22.74 -8.01
CA PRO A 404 -7.22 22.14 -8.58
C PRO A 404 -6.96 20.78 -9.25
N ARG A 405 -7.97 19.92 -9.24
CA ARG A 405 -7.99 18.68 -10.03
C ARG A 405 -7.67 18.97 -11.51
N GLY A 406 -6.83 18.15 -12.12
CA GLY A 406 -6.41 18.28 -13.52
C GLY A 406 -5.23 19.21 -13.76
N THR A 407 -4.79 19.98 -12.75
CA THR A 407 -3.62 20.87 -12.84
C THR A 407 -2.38 20.08 -13.29
N LEU A 408 -1.63 20.63 -14.24
CA LEU A 408 -0.42 20.03 -14.77
C LEU A 408 0.75 20.24 -13.78
N LEU A 409 1.07 19.21 -13.00
CA LEU A 409 2.12 19.25 -11.97
C LEU A 409 3.53 19.07 -12.56
N GLY A 410 3.61 18.34 -13.68
CA GLY A 410 4.85 18.00 -14.36
C GLY A 410 4.56 17.26 -15.66
N ALA A 411 5.60 16.75 -16.30
CA ALA A 411 5.47 15.84 -17.43
C ALA A 411 6.65 14.88 -17.50
N PHE A 412 6.43 13.71 -18.08
CA PHE A 412 7.51 12.81 -18.49
C PHE A 412 7.83 13.03 -19.97
N SER A 413 9.11 13.20 -20.28
CA SER A 413 9.64 13.22 -21.65
C SER A 413 10.27 11.85 -21.94
N TYR A 414 9.85 11.22 -23.03
CA TYR A 414 10.26 9.87 -23.42
C TYR A 414 10.95 9.92 -24.78
N GLY A 415 12.05 9.16 -24.91
CA GLY A 415 12.74 8.93 -26.17
C GLY A 415 12.67 7.46 -26.57
N PHE A 416 12.31 7.20 -27.83
CA PHE A 416 12.25 5.85 -28.40
C PHE A 416 13.02 5.78 -29.72
N ARG A 417 13.62 4.62 -29.97
CA ARG A 417 14.24 4.26 -31.26
C ARG A 417 13.45 3.16 -31.94
N ASP A 418 13.18 3.33 -33.22
CA ASP A 418 12.60 2.28 -34.07
C ASP A 418 13.66 1.22 -34.38
N GLN A 419 13.48 0.02 -33.85
CA GLN A 419 14.30 -1.16 -34.07
C GLN A 419 14.20 -1.68 -35.52
N THR A 420 13.07 -1.46 -36.20
CA THR A 420 12.90 -1.93 -37.60
C THR A 420 13.78 -1.15 -38.57
N SER A 421 14.07 0.11 -38.26
CA SER A 421 14.94 0.96 -39.06
C SER A 421 16.43 0.64 -38.88
N ALA A 422 16.82 0.10 -37.72
CA ALA A 422 18.22 -0.22 -37.43
C ALA A 422 18.72 -1.47 -38.18
N SER A 423 17.85 -2.46 -38.38
CA SER A 423 18.19 -3.69 -39.11
C SER A 423 18.31 -3.52 -40.63
N ALA A 424 17.89 -2.38 -41.18
CA ALA A 424 17.97 -2.12 -42.62
C ALA A 424 19.30 -1.45 -43.04
N SER A 425 20.13 -1.05 -42.07
CA SER A 425 21.41 -0.37 -42.31
C SER A 425 22.65 -1.19 -41.94
N GLU A 426 22.46 -2.38 -41.37
CA GLU A 426 23.49 -3.43 -41.19
C GLU A 426 23.31 -4.48 -42.29
#